data_AF-A0A660MJ08-F1
#
_entry.id   AF-A0A660MJ08-F1
#
_cell.length_a   1.000
_cell.length_b   1.000
_cell.length_c   1.000
_cell.angle_alpha   90.00
_cell.angle_beta   90.00
_cell.angle_gamma   90.00
#
_symmetry.space_group_name_H-M   'P 1'
#
loop_
_entity.id
_entity.type
_entity.pdbx_description
1 polymer ?
#
loop_
_entity_poly.entity_id
_entity_poly.type
_entity_poly.pdbx_seq_one_letter_code
_entity_poly.pdbx_strand_id
1 'polypeptide(L)'
;MHDDTAISYLQRSLQYLIRPGNLLYCGLLAAVFIALRLLGDERLAGRGILIWGIVFVFIALFACKMLDSIQRLRYGLEHEAVPYGLLSKLTPGVAGEAAVVVLFCGVVLLLLHLPPQNDSRELIAQILAVALYVLAPAVILALFQGEGLSALFNPAAWKRALNDIGITRYLIVLAIPLLVALFLVIAYTLLVQLALSPADQRSYNSSSGAYGAPPVVYAIVALRGLILTLLVALPLLYSAWFYPPPPETLDPEQLDIDESELAHINMDDALLAELNRLKAEEERLANHHRRAPPVDLNLLREADTEGMSAEEQRNFAGDLTQADVLIRQGENDQAIALLEKYTDGMHDTGRYLPAYKRLHQLYRRQKREDEMQMMEMRLIEATASGNPHSYVTIHQTLNEIADGVLPADWIYPLAQAAASKQHHDTVLALTRNFAKHHPEHPHIVDNYFLSARTLAKKGDLDKSQQLLQQLLKRYPDHTKATQIRRTLELLQQRSAHA
;
A
#
# COMPACT_ATOMS: atom_id res chain seq x y z
N MET A 1 -14.63 2.39 7.09
CA MET A 1 -13.50 2.54 6.14
C MET A 1 -14.02 2.25 4.75
N HIS A 2 -14.07 3.25 3.85
CA HIS A 2 -14.31 2.97 2.43
C HIS A 2 -12.99 2.46 1.84
N ASP A 3 -13.02 1.34 1.11
CA ASP A 3 -11.89 0.84 0.32
C ASP A 3 -11.60 1.81 -0.84
N ASP A 4 -10.87 2.89 -0.55
CA ASP A 4 -10.51 3.88 -1.55
C ASP A 4 -9.40 3.33 -2.47
N THR A 5 -9.84 2.75 -3.59
CA THR A 5 -8.96 2.28 -4.66
C THR A 5 -8.28 3.45 -5.38
N ALA A 6 -7.14 3.21 -6.04
CA ALA A 6 -6.42 4.21 -6.84
C ALA A 6 -7.30 4.90 -7.90
N ILE A 7 -8.34 4.22 -8.38
CA ILE A 7 -9.33 4.74 -9.33
C ILE A 7 -10.32 5.69 -8.64
N SER A 8 -10.72 5.43 -7.39
CA SER A 8 -11.54 6.34 -6.57
C SER A 8 -10.87 7.72 -6.45
N TYR A 9 -9.57 7.74 -6.12
CA TYR A 9 -8.80 8.99 -6.05
C TYR A 9 -8.68 9.71 -7.40
N LEU A 10 -8.62 8.98 -8.51
CA LEU A 10 -8.57 9.59 -9.84
C LEU A 10 -9.89 10.30 -10.14
N GLN A 11 -11.02 9.64 -9.86
CA GLN A 11 -12.34 10.23 -10.02
C GLN A 11 -12.52 11.47 -9.12
N ARG A 12 -12.14 11.38 -7.85
CA ARG A 12 -12.20 12.51 -6.90
C ARG A 12 -11.32 13.67 -7.36
N SER A 13 -10.12 13.39 -7.89
CA SER A 13 -9.23 14.42 -8.45
C SER A 13 -9.87 15.15 -9.63
N LEU A 14 -10.49 14.42 -10.57
CA LEU A 14 -11.20 15.01 -11.71
C LEU A 14 -12.41 15.86 -11.24
N GLN A 15 -13.18 15.35 -10.28
CA GLN A 15 -14.30 16.09 -9.69
C GLN A 15 -13.85 17.35 -8.94
N TYR A 16 -12.70 17.31 -8.27
CA TYR A 16 -12.14 18.46 -7.58
C TYR A 16 -11.57 19.51 -8.55
N LEU A 17 -11.03 19.07 -9.69
CA LEU A 17 -10.50 19.95 -10.73
C LEU A 17 -11.59 20.81 -11.39
N ILE A 18 -12.79 20.23 -11.59
CA ILE A 18 -13.92 20.95 -12.20
C ILE A 18 -14.64 21.92 -11.24
N ARG A 19 -14.21 22.03 -9.98
CA ARG A 19 -14.77 23.00 -9.03
C ARG A 19 -14.51 24.42 -9.52
N PRO A 20 -15.44 25.37 -9.34
CA PRO A 20 -15.36 26.71 -9.94
C PRO A 20 -14.04 27.46 -9.67
N GLY A 21 -13.52 27.36 -8.44
CA GLY A 21 -12.24 27.98 -8.08
C GLY A 21 -11.06 27.40 -8.86
N ASN A 22 -10.98 26.09 -9.08
CA ASN A 22 -9.90 25.47 -9.86
C ASN A 22 -10.10 25.68 -11.36
N LEU A 23 -11.34 25.58 -11.82
CA LEU A 23 -11.70 25.73 -13.23
C LEU A 23 -11.32 27.12 -13.78
N LEU A 24 -11.39 28.17 -12.95
CA LEU A 24 -10.90 29.50 -13.33
C LEU A 24 -9.42 29.50 -13.72
N TYR A 25 -8.55 28.95 -12.87
CA TYR A 25 -7.10 28.94 -13.11
C TYR A 25 -6.71 27.93 -14.20
N CYS A 26 -7.40 26.80 -14.29
CA CYS A 26 -7.27 25.90 -15.43
C CYS A 26 -7.67 26.59 -16.74
N GLY A 27 -8.77 27.34 -16.75
CA GLY A 27 -9.21 28.11 -17.92
C GLY A 27 -8.19 29.16 -18.35
N LEU A 28 -7.59 29.88 -17.40
CA LEU A 28 -6.50 30.83 -17.68
C LEU A 28 -5.28 30.14 -18.29
N LEU A 29 -4.85 29.00 -17.73
CA LEU A 29 -3.73 28.24 -18.29
C LEU A 29 -4.05 27.67 -19.68
N ALA A 30 -5.27 27.18 -19.89
CA ALA A 30 -5.72 26.69 -21.20
C ALA A 30 -5.70 27.82 -22.23
N ALA A 31 -6.16 29.03 -21.87
CA ALA A 31 -6.11 30.20 -22.72
C ALA A 31 -4.68 30.57 -23.13
N VAL A 32 -3.71 30.41 -22.21
CA VAL A 32 -2.27 30.59 -22.52
C VAL A 32 -1.81 29.57 -23.56
N PHE A 33 -2.09 28.28 -23.38
CA PHE A 33 -1.70 27.25 -24.37
C PHE A 33 -2.36 27.43 -25.74
N ILE A 34 -3.62 27.87 -25.76
CA ILE A 34 -4.35 28.22 -26.98
C ILE A 34 -3.65 29.41 -27.66
N ALA A 35 -3.43 30.51 -26.94
CA ALA A 35 -2.81 31.71 -27.47
C ALA A 35 -1.42 31.44 -28.04
N LEU A 36 -0.58 30.67 -27.33
CA LEU A 36 0.73 30.24 -27.80
C LEU A 36 0.64 29.49 -29.13
N ARG A 37 -0.33 28.58 -29.27
CA ARG A 37 -0.48 27.82 -30.52
C ARG A 37 -1.06 28.67 -31.66
N LEU A 38 -1.95 29.61 -31.38
CA LEU A 38 -2.51 30.49 -32.39
C LEU A 38 -1.47 31.48 -32.92
N LEU A 39 -0.63 32.02 -32.04
CA LEU A 39 0.41 32.98 -32.42
C LEU A 39 1.58 32.32 -33.14
N GLY A 40 2.01 31.13 -32.73
CA GLY A 40 3.13 30.42 -33.35
C GLY A 40 4.50 31.06 -33.09
N ASP A 41 5.56 30.31 -33.40
CA ASP A 41 6.93 30.68 -33.03
C ASP A 41 7.42 31.92 -33.78
N GLU A 42 7.04 32.07 -35.06
CA GLU A 42 7.46 33.20 -35.89
C GLU A 42 6.91 34.54 -35.41
N ARG A 43 5.66 34.57 -34.90
CA ARG A 43 5.06 35.81 -34.39
C ARG A 43 5.47 36.14 -32.97
N LEU A 44 5.96 35.13 -32.24
CA LEU A 44 6.54 35.27 -30.91
C LEU A 44 8.03 35.69 -30.99
N ALA A 45 8.70 35.43 -32.11
CA ALA A 45 10.05 35.88 -32.39
C ALA A 45 10.13 37.43 -32.34
N GLY A 46 11.05 37.97 -31.53
CA GLY A 46 11.28 39.41 -31.39
C GLY A 46 10.38 40.16 -30.38
N ARG A 47 9.26 39.58 -29.94
CA ARG A 47 8.41 40.08 -28.83
C ARG A 47 8.59 39.28 -27.52
N GLY A 48 9.57 38.37 -27.53
CA GLY A 48 9.63 37.20 -26.67
C GLY A 48 9.63 37.49 -25.17
N ILE A 49 10.43 38.44 -24.67
CA ILE A 49 10.65 38.57 -23.22
C ILE A 49 9.35 38.94 -22.48
N LEU A 50 8.58 39.90 -23.01
CA LEU A 50 7.33 40.33 -22.38
C LEU A 50 6.26 39.23 -22.43
N ILE A 51 6.09 38.58 -23.58
CA ILE A 51 5.08 37.53 -23.75
C ILE A 51 5.43 36.31 -22.89
N TRP A 52 6.69 35.88 -22.90
CA TRP A 52 7.15 34.79 -22.05
C TRP A 52 7.04 35.14 -20.56
N GLY A 53 7.32 36.38 -20.16
CA GLY A 53 7.09 36.85 -18.80
C GLY A 53 5.62 36.71 -18.37
N ILE A 54 4.69 37.12 -19.23
CA ILE A 54 3.24 36.98 -18.98
C ILE A 54 2.84 35.49 -18.88
N VAL A 55 3.32 34.66 -19.80
CA VAL A 55 3.08 33.20 -19.80
C VAL A 55 3.55 32.59 -18.48
N PHE A 56 4.75 32.90 -18.04
CA PHE A 56 5.32 32.40 -16.80
C PHE A 56 4.57 32.88 -15.56
N VAL A 57 4.05 34.11 -15.55
CA VAL A 57 3.17 34.60 -14.49
C VAL A 57 1.90 33.75 -14.40
N PHE A 58 1.24 33.46 -15.51
CA PHE A 58 0.05 32.61 -15.50
C PHE A 58 0.33 31.17 -15.04
N ILE A 59 1.48 30.61 -15.45
CA ILE A 59 1.92 29.28 -14.98
C ILE A 59 2.18 29.30 -13.48
N ALA A 60 2.82 30.34 -12.94
CA ALA A 60 3.08 30.48 -11.51
C ALA A 60 1.78 30.65 -10.72
N LEU A 61 0.83 31.48 -11.20
CA LEU A 61 -0.50 31.63 -10.58
C LEU A 61 -1.26 30.30 -10.56
N PHE A 62 -1.24 29.56 -11.67
CA PHE A 62 -1.82 28.23 -11.75
C PHE A 62 -1.17 27.26 -10.75
N ALA A 63 0.17 27.23 -10.68
CA ALA A 63 0.90 26.35 -9.78
C ALA A 63 0.56 26.65 -8.32
N CYS A 64 0.56 27.92 -7.91
CA CYS A 64 0.16 28.33 -6.56
C CYS A 64 -1.27 27.89 -6.25
N LYS A 65 -2.20 28.01 -7.20
CA LYS A 65 -3.58 27.55 -7.00
C LYS A 65 -3.67 26.03 -6.83
N MET A 66 -2.92 25.27 -7.61
CA MET A 66 -2.87 23.81 -7.49
C MET A 66 -2.27 23.40 -6.14
N LEU A 67 -1.20 24.05 -5.68
CA LEU A 67 -0.61 23.79 -4.37
C LEU A 67 -1.58 24.12 -3.21
N ASP A 68 -2.31 25.23 -3.31
CA ASP A 68 -3.38 25.55 -2.36
C ASP A 68 -4.47 24.48 -2.33
N SER A 69 -4.86 24.00 -3.51
CA SER A 69 -5.85 22.92 -3.64
C SER A 69 -5.36 21.59 -3.06
N ILE A 70 -4.08 21.27 -3.27
CA ILE A 70 -3.45 20.10 -2.65
C ILE A 70 -3.47 20.22 -1.13
N GLN A 71 -3.11 21.38 -0.56
CA GLN A 71 -3.19 21.59 0.88
C GLN A 71 -4.62 21.43 1.41
N ARG A 72 -5.62 22.00 0.71
CA ARG A 72 -7.04 21.82 1.10
C ARG A 72 -7.45 20.34 1.13
N LEU A 73 -7.02 19.56 0.14
CA LEU A 73 -7.27 18.11 0.13
C LEU A 73 -6.55 17.38 1.27
N ARG A 74 -5.31 17.78 1.60
CA ARG A 74 -4.58 17.24 2.76
C ARG A 74 -5.26 17.53 4.10
N TYR A 75 -5.93 18.67 4.23
CA TYR A 75 -6.75 19.02 5.39
C TYR A 75 -8.16 18.36 5.37
N GLY A 76 -8.45 17.47 4.43
CA GLY A 76 -9.76 16.82 4.31
C GLY A 76 -10.89 17.73 3.81
N LEU A 77 -10.58 18.92 3.29
CA LEU A 77 -11.57 19.93 2.87
C LEU A 77 -12.09 19.67 1.44
N GLU A 78 -12.38 18.40 1.12
CA GLU A 78 -12.83 17.99 -0.22
C GLU A 78 -14.28 18.41 -0.52
N HIS A 79 -15.11 18.49 0.52
CA HIS A 79 -16.53 18.83 0.40
C HIS A 79 -16.78 20.35 0.42
N GLU A 80 -15.79 21.13 0.87
CA GLU A 80 -15.89 22.58 0.87
C GLU A 80 -15.77 23.17 -0.54
N ALA A 81 -16.43 24.30 -0.76
CA ALA A 81 -16.27 25.05 -2.00
C ALA A 81 -14.83 25.56 -2.15
N VAL A 82 -14.22 25.29 -3.30
CA VAL A 82 -12.88 25.83 -3.63
C VAL A 82 -13.01 27.33 -3.86
N PRO A 83 -12.29 28.18 -3.10
CA PRO A 83 -12.37 29.62 -3.22
C PRO A 83 -11.77 30.10 -4.55
N TYR A 84 -12.31 31.21 -5.06
CA TYR A 84 -11.78 31.90 -6.25
C TYR A 84 -10.45 32.61 -5.99
N GLY A 85 -10.12 32.88 -4.71
CA GLY A 85 -8.84 33.43 -4.32
C GLY A 85 -7.68 32.48 -4.65
N LEU A 86 -6.51 33.07 -4.88
CA LEU A 86 -5.28 32.34 -5.20
C LEU A 86 -4.84 31.44 -4.03
N LEU A 87 -4.92 31.96 -2.80
CA LEU A 87 -4.48 31.30 -1.58
C LEU A 87 -5.64 31.25 -0.58
N SER A 88 -5.76 30.11 0.10
CA SER A 88 -6.75 29.86 1.14
C SER A 88 -6.14 29.15 2.34
N LYS A 89 -5.39 28.07 2.11
CA LYS A 89 -4.68 27.29 3.13
C LYS A 89 -3.17 27.31 2.93
N LEU A 90 -2.71 27.60 1.72
CA LEU A 90 -1.28 27.77 1.45
C LEU A 90 -0.78 29.11 2.03
N THR A 91 0.31 29.08 2.78
CA THR A 91 0.92 30.31 3.33
C THR A 91 1.54 31.15 2.20
N PRO A 92 1.51 32.49 2.29
CA PRO A 92 2.09 33.35 1.25
C PRO A 92 3.59 33.12 1.01
N GLY A 93 4.35 32.76 2.06
CA GLY A 93 5.77 32.44 1.94
C GLY A 93 6.01 31.23 1.04
N VAL A 94 5.33 30.12 1.33
CA VAL A 94 5.42 28.87 0.55
C VAL A 94 4.93 29.08 -0.89
N ALA A 95 3.88 29.88 -1.08
CA ALA A 95 3.40 30.25 -2.42
C ALA A 95 4.45 31.06 -3.21
N GLY A 96 5.16 31.98 -2.56
CA GLY A 96 6.25 32.73 -3.16
C GLY A 96 7.41 31.82 -3.58
N GLU A 97 7.81 30.90 -2.72
CA GLU A 97 8.86 29.92 -3.00
C GLU A 97 8.49 28.99 -4.16
N ALA A 98 7.25 28.49 -4.17
CA ALA A 98 6.72 27.70 -5.29
C ALA A 98 6.77 28.46 -6.62
N ALA A 99 6.34 29.72 -6.61
CA ALA A 99 6.39 30.56 -7.81
C ALA A 99 7.82 30.71 -8.31
N VAL A 100 8.79 30.98 -7.43
CA VAL A 100 10.22 31.08 -7.80
C VAL A 100 10.74 29.76 -8.38
N VAL A 101 10.41 28.61 -7.78
CA VAL A 101 10.81 27.29 -8.29
C VAL A 101 10.25 27.03 -9.68
N VAL A 102 8.96 27.32 -9.90
CA VAL A 102 8.30 27.14 -11.19
C VAL A 102 8.88 28.07 -12.25
N LEU A 103 9.13 29.34 -11.90
CA LEU A 103 9.77 30.32 -12.78
C LEU A 103 11.18 29.86 -13.16
N PHE A 104 11.97 29.41 -12.18
CA PHE A 104 13.33 28.90 -12.41
C PHE A 104 13.32 27.71 -13.37
N CYS A 105 12.51 26.68 -13.10
CA CYS A 105 12.38 25.52 -13.98
C CYS A 105 11.91 25.91 -15.38
N GLY A 106 10.94 26.82 -15.48
CA GLY A 106 10.41 27.33 -16.74
C GLY A 106 11.46 28.07 -17.57
N VAL A 107 12.26 28.93 -16.94
CA VAL A 107 13.35 29.64 -17.61
C VAL A 107 14.44 28.67 -18.06
N VAL A 108 14.84 27.70 -17.24
CA VAL A 108 15.84 26.69 -17.62
C VAL A 108 15.37 25.89 -18.84
N LEU A 109 14.12 25.41 -18.84
CA LEU A 109 13.55 24.70 -19.98
C LEU A 109 13.47 25.59 -21.23
N LEU A 110 13.06 26.85 -21.08
CA LEU A 110 13.04 27.81 -22.19
C LEU A 110 14.43 28.02 -22.78
N LEU A 111 15.47 28.20 -21.95
CA LEU A 111 16.86 28.38 -22.39
C LEU A 111 17.38 27.16 -23.16
N LEU A 112 17.00 25.95 -22.74
CA LEU A 112 17.36 24.71 -23.45
C LEU A 112 16.67 24.60 -24.82
N HIS A 113 15.49 25.20 -24.98
CA HIS A 113 14.74 25.26 -26.24
C HIS A 113 15.12 26.45 -27.13
N LEU A 114 15.98 27.39 -26.69
CA LEU A 114 16.41 28.51 -27.53
C LEU A 114 17.41 28.09 -28.62
N PRO A 115 17.33 28.65 -29.83
CA PRO A 115 18.28 28.39 -30.91
C PRO A 115 19.69 28.96 -30.61
N PRO A 116 20.78 28.37 -31.14
CA PRO A 116 20.81 27.16 -31.97
C PRO A 116 20.51 25.90 -31.13
N GLN A 117 19.55 25.11 -31.63
CA GLN A 117 19.19 23.82 -31.07
C GLN A 117 20.14 22.78 -31.66
N ASN A 118 20.81 22.02 -30.79
CA ASN A 118 21.55 20.83 -31.15
C ASN A 118 20.87 19.65 -30.45
N ASP A 119 20.92 18.46 -31.04
CA ASP A 119 20.25 17.24 -30.53
C ASP A 119 20.51 17.00 -29.03
N SER A 120 21.71 17.33 -28.54
CA SER A 120 22.06 17.19 -27.12
C SER A 120 21.24 18.10 -26.19
N ARG A 121 20.89 19.32 -26.60
CA ARG A 121 20.08 20.26 -25.79
C ARG A 121 18.64 19.80 -25.67
N GLU A 122 18.07 19.28 -26.75
CA GLU A 122 16.73 18.71 -26.74
C GLU A 122 16.66 17.48 -25.84
N LEU A 123 17.66 16.59 -25.93
CA LEU A 123 17.76 15.43 -25.06
C LEU A 123 17.84 15.85 -23.57
N ILE A 124 18.65 16.86 -23.25
CA ILE A 124 18.76 17.40 -21.88
C ILE A 124 17.41 17.96 -21.41
N ALA A 125 16.70 18.70 -22.26
CA ALA A 125 15.37 19.23 -21.92
C ALA A 125 14.35 18.12 -21.63
N GLN A 126 14.36 17.05 -22.43
CA GLN A 126 13.49 15.89 -22.23
C GLN A 126 13.81 15.16 -20.92
N ILE A 127 15.10 14.91 -20.65
CA ILE A 127 15.55 14.28 -19.40
C ILE A 127 15.13 15.14 -18.20
N LEU A 128 15.31 16.47 -18.28
CA LEU A 128 14.91 17.38 -17.22
C LEU A 128 13.40 17.39 -17.02
N ALA A 129 12.60 17.39 -18.07
CA ALA A 129 11.14 17.33 -17.96
C ALA A 129 10.66 16.02 -17.30
N VAL A 130 11.27 14.89 -17.66
CA VAL A 130 10.99 13.59 -17.01
C VAL A 130 11.42 13.61 -15.55
N ALA A 131 12.60 14.15 -15.24
CA ALA A 131 13.07 14.28 -13.86
C ALA A 131 12.13 15.16 -13.03
N LEU A 132 11.68 16.30 -13.56
CA LEU A 132 10.71 17.17 -12.90
C LEU A 132 9.37 16.47 -12.68
N TYR A 133 8.88 15.68 -13.63
CA TYR A 133 7.66 14.89 -13.45
C TYR A 133 7.81 13.85 -12.33
N VAL A 134 8.91 13.09 -12.33
CA VAL A 134 9.17 12.04 -11.34
C VAL A 134 9.40 12.62 -9.95
N LEU A 135 10.05 13.79 -9.85
CA LEU A 135 10.35 14.45 -8.58
C LEU A 135 9.22 15.36 -8.08
N ALA A 136 8.27 15.76 -8.92
CA ALA A 136 7.21 16.70 -8.54
C ALA A 136 6.49 16.31 -7.25
N PRO A 137 6.03 15.05 -7.04
CA PRO A 137 5.35 14.69 -5.81
C PRO A 137 6.23 14.88 -4.55
N ALA A 138 7.51 14.55 -4.64
CA ALA A 138 8.47 14.71 -3.54
C ALA A 138 8.84 16.17 -3.28
N VAL A 139 9.07 16.97 -4.33
CA VAL A 139 9.39 18.40 -4.23
C VAL A 139 8.22 19.16 -3.60
N ILE A 140 6.99 18.85 -3.98
CA ILE A 140 5.78 19.49 -3.41
C ILE A 140 5.65 19.16 -1.91
N LEU A 141 5.85 17.90 -1.53
CA LEU A 141 5.78 17.51 -0.13
C LEU A 141 6.90 18.16 0.70
N ALA A 142 8.13 18.18 0.17
CA ALA A 142 9.28 18.83 0.79
C ALA A 142 9.04 20.34 0.99
N LEU A 143 8.40 20.99 0.00
CA LEU A 143 8.02 22.39 0.09
C LEU A 143 7.01 22.63 1.23
N PHE A 144 6.02 21.74 1.40
CA PHE A 144 5.09 21.83 2.54
C PHE A 144 5.72 21.49 3.89
N GLN A 145 6.84 20.76 3.91
CA GLN A 145 7.62 20.46 5.12
C GLN A 145 8.58 21.61 5.50
N GLY A 146 8.58 22.73 4.77
CA GLY A 146 9.37 23.91 5.12
C GLY A 146 10.80 23.92 4.59
N GLU A 147 11.14 23.05 3.63
CA GLU A 147 12.46 23.05 2.97
C GLU A 147 12.68 24.29 2.07
N GLY A 148 11.62 25.04 1.78
CA GLY A 148 11.64 26.26 0.99
C GLY A 148 12.22 26.07 -0.41
N LEU A 149 13.01 27.05 -0.89
CA LEU A 149 13.66 26.97 -2.20
C LEU A 149 14.62 25.78 -2.37
N SER A 150 15.12 25.23 -1.26
CA SER A 150 16.03 24.07 -1.28
C SER A 150 15.31 22.76 -1.65
N ALA A 151 13.97 22.74 -1.64
CA ALA A 151 13.17 21.57 -2.00
C ALA A 151 13.49 21.01 -3.39
N LEU A 152 13.95 21.85 -4.33
CA LEU A 152 14.35 21.44 -5.69
C LEU A 152 15.76 20.81 -5.76
N PHE A 153 16.58 20.93 -4.71
CA PHE A 153 17.99 20.53 -4.75
C PHE A 153 18.43 19.73 -3.52
N ASN A 154 17.50 19.28 -2.68
CA ASN A 154 17.80 18.53 -1.46
C ASN A 154 17.42 17.04 -1.60
N PRO A 155 18.37 16.15 -1.97
CA PRO A 155 18.10 14.72 -2.09
C PRO A 155 17.64 14.07 -0.78
N ALA A 156 18.07 14.61 0.37
CA ALA A 156 17.63 14.10 1.67
C ALA A 156 16.15 14.39 1.90
N ALA A 157 15.66 15.56 1.48
CA ALA A 157 14.25 15.90 1.52
C ALA A 157 13.41 15.01 0.58
N TRP A 158 13.91 14.72 -0.63
CA TRP A 158 13.22 13.81 -1.55
C TRP A 158 13.12 12.39 -1.00
N LYS A 159 14.20 11.90 -0.39
CA LYS A 159 14.22 10.59 0.26
C LYS A 159 13.22 10.54 1.42
N ARG A 160 13.13 11.61 2.23
CA ARG A 160 12.13 11.72 3.30
C ARG A 160 10.72 11.70 2.74
N ALA A 161 10.42 12.53 1.76
CA ALA A 161 9.12 12.58 1.09
C ALA A 161 8.72 11.23 0.47
N LEU A 162 9.68 10.51 -0.14
CA LEU A 162 9.45 9.17 -0.69
C LEU A 162 9.11 8.15 0.40
N ASN A 163 9.77 8.23 1.56
CA ASN A 163 9.47 7.37 2.71
C ASN A 163 8.10 7.70 3.31
N ASP A 164 7.73 8.99 3.40
CA ASP A 164 6.46 9.45 3.96
C ASP A 164 5.27 9.04 3.08
N ILE A 165 5.43 9.09 1.75
CA ILE A 165 4.40 8.65 0.80
C ILE A 165 4.37 7.12 0.69
N GLY A 166 5.55 6.47 0.74
CA GLY A 166 5.75 5.05 0.51
C GLY A 166 5.99 4.72 -0.97
N ILE A 167 6.95 3.83 -1.25
CA ILE A 167 7.42 3.54 -2.63
C ILE A 167 6.30 3.06 -3.55
N THR A 168 5.47 2.11 -3.10
CA THR A 168 4.36 1.58 -3.91
C THR A 168 3.35 2.65 -4.26
N ARG A 169 2.98 3.50 -3.28
CA ARG A 169 2.06 4.63 -3.47
C ARG A 169 2.66 5.69 -4.38
N TYR A 170 3.96 5.96 -4.25
CA TYR A 170 4.69 6.87 -5.13
C TYR A 170 4.67 6.40 -6.59
N LEU A 171 4.87 5.10 -6.83
CA LEU A 171 4.76 4.53 -8.18
C LEU A 171 3.33 4.65 -8.74
N ILE A 172 2.29 4.48 -7.92
CA ILE A 172 0.89 4.68 -8.33
C ILE A 172 0.63 6.15 -8.69
N VAL A 173 1.11 7.09 -7.87
CA VAL A 173 1.02 8.54 -8.11
C VAL A 173 1.61 8.93 -9.46
N LEU A 174 2.70 8.28 -9.87
CA LEU A 174 3.33 8.54 -11.17
C LEU A 174 2.64 7.80 -12.33
N ALA A 175 2.29 6.52 -12.13
CA ALA A 175 1.81 5.65 -13.20
C ALA A 175 0.38 6.00 -13.66
N ILE A 176 -0.55 6.25 -12.74
CA ILE A 176 -1.95 6.48 -13.10
C ILE A 176 -2.13 7.75 -13.95
N PRO A 177 -1.62 8.93 -13.56
CA PRO A 177 -1.71 10.13 -14.40
C PRO A 177 -0.94 9.98 -15.71
N LEU A 178 0.17 9.24 -15.74
CA LEU A 178 0.93 8.97 -16.96
C LEU A 178 0.12 8.12 -17.96
N LEU A 179 -0.58 7.09 -17.49
CA LEU A 179 -1.45 6.26 -18.34
C LEU A 179 -2.62 7.08 -18.90
N VAL A 180 -3.23 7.93 -18.08
CA VAL A 180 -4.28 8.87 -18.53
C VAL A 180 -3.71 9.85 -19.55
N ALA A 181 -2.51 10.38 -19.32
CA ALA A 181 -1.85 11.28 -20.26
C ALA A 181 -1.59 10.62 -21.61
N LEU A 182 -1.06 9.39 -21.59
CA LEU A 182 -0.80 8.59 -22.80
C LEU A 182 -2.11 8.35 -23.57
N PHE A 183 -3.17 7.95 -22.88
CA PHE A 183 -4.49 7.74 -23.48
C PHE A 183 -5.03 9.02 -24.13
N LEU A 184 -5.00 10.15 -23.42
CA LEU A 184 -5.50 11.43 -23.93
C LEU A 184 -4.70 11.93 -25.13
N VAL A 185 -3.37 11.79 -25.10
CA VAL A 185 -2.51 12.18 -26.23
C VAL A 185 -2.79 11.30 -27.45
N ILE A 186 -2.89 9.97 -27.29
CA ILE A 186 -3.22 9.05 -28.39
C ILE A 186 -4.62 9.36 -28.95
N ALA A 187 -5.62 9.55 -28.09
CA ALA A 187 -6.97 9.87 -28.52
C ALA A 187 -7.01 11.21 -29.27
N TYR A 188 -6.29 12.22 -28.79
CA TYR A 188 -6.18 13.52 -29.44
C TYR A 188 -5.49 13.44 -30.80
N THR A 189 -4.38 12.70 -30.92
CA THR A 189 -3.67 12.57 -32.20
C THR A 189 -4.52 11.84 -33.24
N LEU A 190 -5.22 10.77 -32.85
CA LEU A 190 -6.20 10.09 -33.71
C LEU A 190 -7.33 11.02 -34.13
N LEU A 191 -7.87 11.82 -33.21
CA LEU A 191 -8.91 12.80 -33.50
C LEU A 191 -8.43 13.85 -34.51
N VAL A 192 -7.23 14.41 -34.33
CA VAL A 192 -6.65 15.39 -35.26
C VAL A 192 -6.49 14.79 -36.65
N GLN A 193 -6.01 13.56 -36.76
CA GLN A 193 -5.84 12.86 -38.04
C GLN A 193 -7.17 12.60 -38.75
N LEU A 194 -8.23 12.27 -37.99
CA LEU A 194 -9.56 11.98 -38.52
C LEU A 194 -10.35 13.25 -38.87
N ALA A 195 -10.24 14.29 -38.04
CA ALA A 195 -11.08 15.48 -38.15
C ALA A 195 -10.53 16.55 -39.10
N LEU A 196 -9.20 16.61 -39.32
CA LEU A 196 -8.58 17.63 -40.16
C LEU A 196 -8.16 17.07 -41.51
N SER A 197 -8.50 17.79 -42.58
CA SER A 197 -8.00 17.52 -43.93
C SER A 197 -6.47 17.73 -44.01
N PRO A 198 -5.77 17.18 -45.02
CA PRO A 198 -4.33 17.41 -45.18
C PRO A 198 -3.93 18.88 -45.37
N ALA A 199 -4.84 19.74 -45.83
CA ALA A 199 -4.62 21.19 -45.92
C ALA A 199 -4.74 21.85 -44.53
N ASP A 200 -5.75 21.47 -43.76
CA ASP A 200 -5.98 21.99 -42.41
C ASP A 200 -4.92 21.49 -41.42
N GLN A 201 -4.40 20.27 -41.59
CA GLN A 201 -3.27 19.75 -40.81
C GLN A 201 -2.00 20.57 -41.04
N ARG A 202 -1.75 21.02 -42.27
CA ARG A 202 -0.62 21.91 -42.57
C ARG A 202 -0.78 23.27 -41.91
N SER A 203 -2.00 23.81 -41.91
CA SER A 203 -2.31 25.05 -41.19
C SER A 203 -2.16 24.88 -39.67
N TYR A 204 -2.69 23.78 -39.11
CA TYR A 204 -2.56 23.44 -37.71
C TYR A 204 -1.09 23.24 -37.29
N ASN A 205 -0.24 22.66 -38.15
CA ASN A 205 1.17 22.39 -37.90
C ASN A 205 2.13 23.54 -38.27
N SER A 206 1.62 24.67 -38.77
CA SER A 206 2.45 25.80 -39.21
C SER A 206 3.28 26.42 -38.07
N SER A 207 4.53 26.78 -38.37
CA SER A 207 5.42 27.59 -37.51
C SER A 207 4.90 29.00 -37.27
N SER A 208 4.13 29.53 -38.23
CA SER A 208 3.51 30.86 -38.16
C SER A 208 2.27 30.92 -37.26
N GLY A 209 1.90 29.79 -36.65
CA GLY A 209 0.73 29.63 -35.81
C GLY A 209 -0.53 29.30 -36.61
N ALA A 210 -1.62 28.98 -35.90
CA ALA A 210 -2.91 28.63 -36.50
C ALA A 210 -3.85 29.84 -36.67
N TYR A 211 -3.36 31.07 -36.49
CA TYR A 211 -4.17 32.28 -36.66
C TYR A 211 -4.51 32.53 -38.14
N GLY A 212 -5.80 32.63 -38.44
CA GLY A 212 -6.35 32.71 -39.79
C GLY A 212 -6.79 31.35 -40.36
N ALA A 213 -6.65 30.26 -39.59
CA ALA A 213 -7.09 28.94 -40.01
C ALA A 213 -8.63 28.79 -40.01
N PRO A 214 -9.18 27.73 -40.65
CA PRO A 214 -10.60 27.47 -40.61
C PRO A 214 -11.14 27.20 -39.19
N PRO A 215 -12.46 27.39 -38.94
CA PRO A 215 -13.09 27.18 -37.63
C PRO A 215 -12.78 25.82 -36.98
N VAL A 216 -12.68 24.76 -37.78
CA VAL A 216 -12.34 23.41 -37.30
C VAL A 216 -10.95 23.35 -36.64
N VAL A 217 -9.98 24.10 -37.17
CA VAL A 217 -8.62 24.17 -36.60
C VAL A 217 -8.64 24.90 -35.27
N TYR A 218 -9.41 25.98 -35.14
CA TYR A 218 -9.56 26.67 -33.85
C TYR A 218 -10.17 25.77 -32.77
N ALA A 219 -11.16 24.94 -33.12
CA ALA A 219 -11.74 23.98 -32.18
C ALA A 219 -10.72 22.93 -31.72
N ILE A 220 -9.90 22.41 -32.64
CA ILE A 220 -8.82 21.46 -32.31
C ILE A 220 -7.74 22.12 -31.44
N VAL A 221 -7.35 23.37 -31.73
CA VAL A 221 -6.40 24.12 -30.90
C VAL A 221 -6.97 24.40 -29.50
N ALA A 222 -8.27 24.72 -29.40
CA ALA A 222 -8.94 24.91 -28.12
C ALA A 222 -8.93 23.62 -27.28
N LEU A 223 -9.28 22.49 -27.90
CA LEU A 223 -9.21 21.18 -27.27
C LEU A 223 -7.80 20.83 -26.81
N ARG A 224 -6.78 21.11 -27.65
CA ARG A 224 -5.37 20.93 -27.29
C ARG A 224 -5.00 21.67 -26.01
N GLY A 225 -5.39 22.94 -25.90
CA GLY A 225 -5.12 23.75 -24.72
C GLY A 225 -5.74 23.18 -23.46
N LEU A 226 -7.01 22.75 -23.54
CA LEU A 226 -7.71 22.09 -22.44
C LEU A 226 -7.04 20.78 -22.03
N ILE A 227 -6.65 19.94 -22.99
CA ILE A 227 -5.94 18.69 -22.72
C ILE A 227 -4.61 18.97 -22.04
N LEU A 228 -3.78 19.87 -22.56
CA LEU A 228 -2.49 20.22 -21.95
C LEU A 228 -2.65 20.72 -20.51
N THR A 229 -3.64 21.56 -20.25
CA THR A 229 -3.95 21.99 -18.87
C THR A 229 -4.31 20.81 -17.98
N LEU A 230 -5.14 19.88 -18.45
CA LEU A 230 -5.50 18.68 -17.71
C LEU A 230 -4.28 17.79 -17.44
N LEU A 231 -3.37 17.65 -18.41
CA LEU A 231 -2.14 16.87 -18.27
C LEU A 231 -1.20 17.44 -17.20
N VAL A 232 -1.20 18.76 -17.01
CA VAL A 232 -0.40 19.41 -15.97
C VAL A 232 -1.12 19.39 -14.62
N ALA A 233 -2.44 19.61 -14.59
CA ALA A 233 -3.20 19.74 -13.34
C ALA A 233 -3.46 18.40 -12.64
N LEU A 234 -3.78 17.37 -13.42
CA LEU A 234 -4.22 16.08 -12.88
C LEU A 234 -3.13 15.38 -12.03
N PRO A 235 -1.86 15.29 -12.47
CA PRO A 235 -0.81 14.68 -11.63
C PRO A 235 -0.62 15.39 -10.30
N LEU A 236 -0.75 16.72 -10.29
CA LEU A 236 -0.60 17.56 -9.09
C LEU A 236 -1.73 17.31 -8.08
N LEU A 237 -2.98 17.30 -8.52
CA LEU A 237 -4.11 17.03 -7.61
C LEU A 237 -4.17 15.56 -7.20
N TYR A 238 -3.78 14.64 -8.09
CA TYR A 238 -3.78 13.21 -7.79
C TYR A 238 -2.77 12.85 -6.69
N SER A 239 -1.61 13.51 -6.65
CA SER A 239 -0.61 13.27 -5.60
C SER A 239 -1.09 13.68 -4.20
N ALA A 240 -2.07 14.58 -4.10
CA ALA A 240 -2.60 15.08 -2.82
C ALA A 240 -3.14 13.96 -1.92
N TRP A 241 -3.81 12.97 -2.52
CA TRP A 241 -4.45 11.85 -1.80
C TRP A 241 -3.47 10.88 -1.15
N PHE A 242 -2.19 10.97 -1.53
CA PHE A 242 -1.13 10.09 -1.05
C PHE A 242 -0.17 10.79 -0.09
N TYR A 243 -0.37 12.09 0.15
CA TYR A 243 0.42 12.83 1.13
C TYR A 243 -0.07 12.55 2.56
N PRO A 244 0.85 12.55 3.54
CA PRO A 244 0.47 12.43 4.94
C PRO A 244 -0.37 13.65 5.38
N PRO A 245 -1.38 13.45 6.23
CA PRO A 245 -2.19 14.52 6.76
C PRO A 245 -1.33 15.49 7.62
N PRO A 246 -1.66 16.80 7.66
CA PRO A 246 -0.95 17.76 8.51
C PRO A 246 -1.14 17.44 10.00
N PRO A 247 -0.16 17.74 10.87
CA PRO A 247 -0.22 17.43 12.30
C PRO A 247 -1.41 18.05 13.03
N GLU A 248 -1.96 19.17 12.52
CA GLU A 248 -3.16 19.85 13.06
C GLU A 248 -4.48 19.06 12.86
N THR A 249 -4.45 17.97 12.08
CA THR A 249 -5.63 17.10 11.84
C THR A 249 -5.59 15.80 12.66
N LEU A 250 -4.58 15.65 13.52
CA LEU A 250 -4.55 14.59 14.52
C LEU A 250 -5.47 15.01 15.67
N ASP A 251 -6.56 14.27 15.86
CA ASP A 251 -7.55 14.52 16.90
C ASP A 251 -6.88 14.37 18.29
N PRO A 252 -6.78 15.42 19.12
CA PRO A 252 -6.13 15.31 20.43
C PRO A 252 -6.86 14.33 21.36
N GLU A 253 -8.15 14.04 21.12
CA GLU A 253 -8.89 13.01 21.86
C GLU A 253 -8.44 11.57 21.56
N GLN A 254 -7.60 11.35 20.55
CA GLN A 254 -6.93 10.06 20.28
C GLN A 254 -5.50 9.97 20.82
N LEU A 255 -5.00 11.05 21.44
CA LEU A 255 -3.72 11.07 22.14
C LEU A 255 -4.01 11.08 23.64
N ASP A 256 -3.98 9.90 24.25
CA ASP A 256 -4.05 9.73 25.71
C ASP A 256 -2.75 10.27 26.33
N ILE A 257 -2.65 11.59 26.45
CA ILE A 257 -1.58 12.28 27.17
C ILE A 257 -2.23 12.86 28.41
N ASP A 258 -1.88 12.28 29.56
CA ASP A 258 -2.34 12.70 30.87
C ASP A 258 -1.87 14.14 31.15
N GLU A 259 -2.76 15.12 30.99
CA GLU A 259 -2.48 16.55 31.23
C GLU A 259 -2.00 16.83 32.67
N SER A 260 -2.14 15.89 33.60
CA SER A 260 -1.60 15.99 34.95
C SER A 260 -0.06 15.88 35.02
N GLU A 261 0.60 15.30 34.01
CA GLU A 261 2.08 15.26 33.95
C GLU A 261 2.69 16.58 33.45
N LEU A 262 1.94 17.37 32.66
CA LEU A 262 2.42 18.63 32.10
C LEU A 262 2.37 19.82 33.08
N ALA A 263 1.60 19.71 34.16
CA ALA A 263 1.42 20.81 35.11
C ALA A 263 2.54 20.94 36.17
N HIS A 264 3.46 19.97 36.27
CA HIS A 264 4.51 19.96 37.32
C HIS A 264 5.95 20.10 36.82
N ILE A 265 6.17 20.29 35.53
CA ILE A 265 7.52 20.44 34.99
C ILE A 265 7.94 21.91 35.04
N ASN A 266 8.54 22.31 36.16
CA ASN A 266 9.40 23.48 36.19
C ASN A 266 10.67 23.11 35.40
N MET A 267 10.94 23.83 34.31
CA MET A 267 12.02 23.51 33.36
C MET A 267 13.38 23.89 33.96
N ASP A 268 13.87 23.07 34.89
CA ASP A 268 15.20 23.24 35.49
C ASP A 268 16.27 22.55 34.62
N ASP A 269 17.52 23.05 34.71
CA ASP A 269 18.69 22.59 33.93
C ASP A 269 18.94 21.06 33.97
N ALA A 270 18.42 20.39 35.00
CA ALA A 270 18.46 18.92 35.12
C ALA A 270 17.62 18.21 34.05
N LEU A 271 16.44 18.74 33.68
CA LEU A 271 15.60 18.16 32.63
C LEU A 271 16.23 18.35 31.25
N LEU A 272 16.94 19.47 31.05
CA LEU A 272 17.66 19.75 29.81
C LEU A 272 18.87 18.82 29.65
N ALA A 273 19.55 18.47 30.74
CA ALA A 273 20.59 17.46 30.77
C ALA A 273 20.03 16.06 30.48
N GLU A 274 18.86 15.70 31.03
CA GLU A 274 18.20 14.42 30.78
C GLU A 274 17.69 14.32 29.33
N LEU A 275 17.14 15.42 28.78
CA LEU A 275 16.72 15.50 27.39
C LEU A 275 17.91 15.34 26.43
N ASN A 276 19.05 15.96 26.75
CA ASN A 276 20.27 15.80 25.96
C ASN A 276 20.85 14.39 26.07
N ARG A 277 20.73 13.75 27.23
CA ARG A 277 21.11 12.35 27.42
C ARG A 277 20.19 11.42 26.60
N LEU A 278 18.88 11.60 26.67
CA LEU A 278 17.90 10.85 25.89
C LEU A 278 18.10 11.04 24.40
N LYS A 279 18.35 12.28 23.95
CA LYS A 279 18.65 12.59 22.55
C LYS A 279 19.96 11.96 22.07
N ALA A 280 20.97 11.88 22.93
CA ALA A 280 22.22 11.18 22.64
C ALA A 280 22.05 9.65 22.63
N GLU A 281 21.13 9.12 23.44
CA GLU A 281 20.76 7.70 23.47
C GLU A 281 19.93 7.32 22.22
N GLU A 282 19.01 8.19 21.82
CA GLU A 282 18.23 8.12 20.57
C GLU A 282 19.14 8.23 19.34
N GLU A 283 20.14 9.12 19.34
CA GLU A 283 21.17 9.17 18.29
C GLU A 283 22.06 7.92 18.27
N ARG A 284 22.36 7.32 19.43
CA ARG A 284 23.12 6.06 19.50
C ARG A 284 22.30 4.89 18.95
N LEU A 285 21.02 4.79 19.30
CA LEU A 285 20.06 3.82 18.76
C LEU A 285 19.90 4.02 17.24
N ALA A 286 19.67 5.26 16.78
CA ALA A 286 19.56 5.59 15.37
C ALA A 286 20.85 5.26 14.58
N ASN A 287 22.03 5.47 15.18
CA ASN A 287 23.31 5.08 14.57
C ASN A 287 23.53 3.57 14.58
N HIS A 288 23.00 2.84 15.57
CA HIS A 288 22.99 1.37 15.57
C HIS A 288 22.08 0.82 14.47
N HIS A 289 20.90 1.42 14.25
CA HIS A 289 19.96 1.09 13.18
C HIS A 289 20.50 1.40 11.77
N ARG A 290 21.32 2.45 11.60
CA ARG A 290 21.97 2.77 10.31
C ARG A 290 23.08 1.78 9.91
N ARG A 291 23.64 1.03 10.87
CA ARG A 291 24.74 0.08 10.64
C ARG A 291 24.28 -1.38 10.57
N ALA A 292 23.01 -1.67 10.85
CA ALA A 292 22.47 -3.00 10.73
C ALA A 292 22.37 -3.41 9.24
N PRO A 293 22.77 -4.63 8.85
CA PRO A 293 22.57 -5.13 7.50
C PRO A 293 21.07 -5.12 7.13
N PRO A 294 20.72 -5.04 5.84
CA PRO A 294 19.32 -5.01 5.41
C PRO A 294 18.58 -6.23 5.97
N VAL A 295 17.56 -5.95 6.79
CA VAL A 295 16.73 -6.97 7.44
C VAL A 295 15.86 -7.66 6.40
N ASP A 296 15.92 -8.98 6.34
CA ASP A 296 15.14 -9.77 5.39
C ASP A 296 13.69 -9.91 5.87
N LEU A 297 12.81 -9.02 5.41
CA LEU A 297 11.39 -9.06 5.74
C LEU A 297 10.67 -10.30 5.18
N ASN A 298 11.29 -11.07 4.26
CA ASN A 298 10.71 -12.34 3.81
C ASN A 298 10.59 -13.36 4.94
N LEU A 299 11.38 -13.20 6.01
CA LEU A 299 11.29 -14.04 7.20
C LEU A 299 9.95 -13.90 7.94
N LEU A 300 9.19 -12.83 7.68
CA LEU A 300 7.88 -12.56 8.28
C LEU A 300 6.69 -13.09 7.48
N ARG A 301 6.91 -13.80 6.37
CA ARG A 301 5.82 -14.27 5.50
C ARG A 301 4.76 -15.11 6.21
N GLU A 302 5.16 -15.80 7.27
CA GLU A 302 4.27 -16.67 8.07
C GLU A 302 3.83 -16.02 9.38
N ALA A 303 4.28 -14.79 9.66
CA ALA A 303 3.84 -13.99 10.79
C ALA A 303 2.56 -13.23 10.43
N ASP A 304 1.62 -13.14 11.37
CA ASP A 304 0.54 -12.18 11.28
C ASP A 304 1.08 -10.77 11.56
N THR A 305 1.18 -9.96 10.50
CA THR A 305 1.77 -8.62 10.54
C THR A 305 0.72 -7.51 10.59
N GLU A 306 -0.58 -7.83 10.54
CA GLU A 306 -1.66 -6.82 10.44
C GLU A 306 -1.72 -5.88 11.66
N GLY A 307 -1.23 -6.34 12.81
CA GLY A 307 -1.14 -5.55 14.04
C GLY A 307 0.27 -5.17 14.50
N MET A 308 1.30 -5.39 13.67
CA MET A 308 2.69 -5.02 14.01
C MET A 308 3.06 -3.65 13.44
N SER A 309 3.71 -2.81 14.25
CA SER A 309 4.31 -1.57 13.74
C SER A 309 5.48 -1.86 12.79
N ALA A 310 5.82 -0.92 11.90
CA ALA A 310 6.96 -1.10 10.99
C ALA A 310 8.31 -1.27 11.73
N GLU A 311 8.42 -0.72 12.93
CA GLU A 311 9.58 -0.88 13.79
C GLU A 311 9.61 -2.28 14.41
N GLU A 312 8.48 -2.75 14.93
CA GLU A 312 8.34 -4.10 15.49
C GLU A 312 8.64 -5.18 14.43
N GLN A 313 8.14 -5.01 13.21
CA GLN A 313 8.45 -5.92 12.10
C GLN A 313 9.96 -5.96 11.80
N ARG A 314 10.64 -4.81 11.79
CA ARG A 314 12.09 -4.74 11.54
C ARG A 314 12.90 -5.36 12.68
N ASN A 315 12.53 -5.07 13.92
CA ASN A 315 13.19 -5.64 15.10
C ASN A 315 13.01 -7.16 15.11
N PHE A 316 11.79 -7.64 14.91
CA PHE A 316 11.50 -9.06 14.87
C PHE A 316 12.24 -9.78 13.73
N ALA A 317 12.22 -9.24 12.50
CA ALA A 317 12.95 -9.83 11.38
C ALA A 317 14.48 -9.76 11.56
N GLY A 318 14.98 -8.71 12.23
CA GLY A 318 16.39 -8.59 12.63
C GLY A 318 16.79 -9.70 13.60
N ASP A 319 15.99 -9.90 14.65
CA ASP A 319 16.20 -10.93 15.66
C ASP A 319 16.09 -12.35 15.05
N LEU A 320 15.16 -12.58 14.11
CA LEU A 320 15.09 -13.84 13.35
C LEU A 320 16.36 -14.07 12.52
N THR A 321 16.87 -13.03 11.86
CA THR A 321 18.11 -13.10 11.07
C THR A 321 19.30 -13.44 11.96
N GLN A 322 19.39 -12.80 13.13
CA GLN A 322 20.43 -13.07 14.11
C GLN A 322 20.31 -14.48 14.70
N ALA A 323 19.10 -14.93 15.03
CA ALA A 323 18.85 -16.30 15.46
C ALA A 323 19.32 -17.31 14.41
N ASP A 324 19.00 -17.10 13.12
CA ASP A 324 19.44 -17.98 12.03
C ASP A 324 20.98 -18.00 11.84
N VAL A 325 21.68 -16.92 12.20
CA VAL A 325 23.15 -16.88 12.23
C VAL A 325 23.68 -17.70 13.41
N LEU A 326 23.14 -17.49 14.62
CA LEU A 326 23.54 -18.21 15.82
C LEU A 326 23.31 -19.73 15.68
N ILE A 327 22.17 -20.13 15.10
CA ILE A 327 21.86 -21.54 14.81
C ILE A 327 22.88 -22.15 13.85
N ARG A 328 23.34 -21.40 12.83
CA ARG A 328 24.37 -21.87 11.89
C ARG A 328 25.76 -21.97 12.54
N GLN A 329 26.04 -21.11 13.52
CA GLN A 329 27.28 -21.13 14.30
C GLN A 329 27.27 -22.21 15.40
N GLY A 330 26.12 -22.81 15.69
CA GLY A 330 25.95 -23.82 16.74
C GLY A 330 25.72 -23.22 18.13
N GLU A 331 25.59 -21.90 18.25
CA GLU A 331 25.32 -21.16 19.48
C GLU A 331 23.81 -21.22 19.83
N ASN A 332 23.30 -22.45 19.98
CA ASN A 332 21.86 -22.69 20.08
C ASN A 332 21.23 -22.07 21.32
N ASP A 333 21.94 -21.98 22.44
CA ASP A 333 21.38 -21.41 23.69
C ASP A 333 21.15 -19.90 23.57
N GLN A 334 22.02 -19.20 22.86
CA GLN A 334 21.82 -17.78 22.56
C GLN A 334 20.69 -17.57 21.56
N ALA A 335 20.57 -18.45 20.56
CA ALA A 335 19.44 -18.42 19.62
C ALA A 335 18.11 -18.67 20.34
N ILE A 336 18.07 -19.60 21.30
CA ILE A 336 16.91 -19.87 22.15
C ILE A 336 16.54 -18.62 22.95
N ALA A 337 17.49 -18.03 23.69
CA ALA A 337 17.24 -16.85 24.51
C ALA A 337 16.73 -15.65 23.68
N LEU A 338 17.16 -15.54 22.42
CA LEU A 338 16.67 -14.51 21.50
C LEU A 338 15.23 -14.77 21.05
N LEU A 339 14.89 -16.02 20.72
CA LEU A 339 13.56 -16.41 20.24
C LEU A 339 12.51 -16.52 21.36
N GLU A 340 12.92 -16.88 22.58
CA GLU A 340 12.03 -17.03 23.75
C GLU A 340 11.28 -15.72 24.09
N LYS A 341 11.90 -14.57 23.80
CA LYS A 341 11.28 -13.23 23.95
C LYS A 341 9.96 -13.07 23.20
N TYR A 342 9.81 -13.77 22.08
CA TYR A 342 8.65 -13.68 21.19
C TYR A 342 7.68 -14.87 21.33
N THR A 343 8.05 -15.86 22.15
CA THR A 343 7.31 -17.11 22.30
C THR A 343 6.80 -17.32 23.72
N ASP A 344 6.78 -16.27 24.53
CA ASP A 344 6.21 -16.29 25.87
C ASP A 344 4.67 -16.38 25.85
N GLY A 345 4.06 -16.58 27.03
CA GLY A 345 2.62 -16.71 27.20
C GLY A 345 1.80 -15.46 26.85
N MET A 346 2.44 -14.28 26.76
CA MET A 346 1.78 -12.99 26.55
C MET A 346 1.67 -12.63 25.06
N HIS A 347 2.57 -13.16 24.24
CA HIS A 347 2.59 -12.91 22.81
C HIS A 347 1.73 -13.91 22.03
N ASP A 348 0.97 -13.39 21.05
CA ASP A 348 0.15 -14.19 20.15
C ASP A 348 1.01 -15.12 19.29
N THR A 349 0.69 -16.41 19.35
CA THR A 349 1.35 -17.47 18.59
C THR A 349 1.24 -17.25 17.08
N GLY A 350 0.13 -16.69 16.58
CA GLY A 350 -0.03 -16.41 15.15
C GLY A 350 0.90 -15.29 14.67
N ARG A 351 1.05 -14.25 15.49
CA ARG A 351 1.89 -13.08 15.23
C ARG A 351 3.38 -13.44 15.13
N TYR A 352 3.90 -14.26 16.03
CA TYR A 352 5.34 -14.60 16.03
C TYR A 352 5.65 -16.02 15.55
N LEU A 353 4.76 -16.64 14.77
CA LEU A 353 4.89 -18.01 14.29
C LEU A 353 6.29 -18.39 13.72
N PRO A 354 7.00 -17.51 12.96
CA PRO A 354 8.35 -17.82 12.49
C PRO A 354 9.37 -18.11 13.61
N ALA A 355 9.21 -17.50 14.79
CA ALA A 355 10.03 -17.77 15.96
C ALA A 355 9.68 -19.12 16.59
N TYR A 356 8.38 -19.39 16.77
CA TYR A 356 7.89 -20.68 17.28
C TYR A 356 8.43 -21.86 16.45
N LYS A 357 8.44 -21.74 15.11
CA LYS A 357 8.96 -22.81 14.23
C LYS A 357 10.46 -23.07 14.40
N ARG A 358 11.27 -22.02 14.52
CA ARG A 358 12.72 -22.15 14.74
C ARG A 358 13.01 -22.73 16.11
N LEU A 359 12.30 -22.25 17.12
CA LEU A 359 12.45 -22.71 18.49
C LEU A 359 12.02 -24.18 18.64
N HIS A 360 10.91 -24.58 18.01
CA HIS A 360 10.50 -25.99 17.92
C HIS A 360 11.60 -26.89 17.34
N GLN A 361 12.22 -26.47 16.24
CA GLN A 361 13.34 -27.21 15.64
C GLN A 361 14.55 -27.30 16.58
N LEU A 362 14.83 -26.24 17.35
CA LEU A 362 15.93 -26.22 18.32
C LEU A 362 15.66 -27.14 19.51
N TYR A 363 14.47 -27.08 20.11
CA TYR A 363 14.09 -27.98 21.19
C TYR A 363 14.12 -29.44 20.75
N ARG A 364 13.67 -29.74 19.53
CA ARG A 364 13.77 -31.10 18.95
C ARG A 364 15.22 -31.57 18.83
N ARG A 365 16.14 -30.70 18.39
CA ARG A 365 17.58 -31.02 18.28
C ARG A 365 18.23 -31.24 19.64
N GLN A 366 17.83 -30.46 20.65
CA GLN A 366 18.39 -30.53 22.01
C GLN A 366 17.71 -31.57 22.91
N LYS A 367 16.65 -32.26 22.42
CA LYS A 367 15.84 -33.22 23.21
C LYS A 367 15.21 -32.59 24.46
N ARG A 368 14.77 -31.33 24.36
CA ARG A 368 14.02 -30.61 25.39
C ARG A 368 12.53 -30.93 25.26
N GLU A 369 12.15 -32.12 25.74
CA GLU A 369 10.81 -32.69 25.50
C GLU A 369 9.68 -31.90 26.18
N ASP A 370 9.88 -31.42 27.42
CA ASP A 370 8.86 -30.71 28.17
C ASP A 370 8.51 -29.35 27.52
N GLU A 371 9.52 -28.57 27.14
CA GLU A 371 9.34 -27.29 26.46
C GLU A 371 8.76 -27.45 25.07
N MET A 372 9.14 -28.52 24.37
CA MET A 372 8.58 -28.87 23.07
C MET A 372 7.08 -29.19 23.17
N GLN A 373 6.65 -29.97 24.18
CA GLN A 373 5.23 -30.30 24.37
C GLN A 373 4.38 -29.05 24.66
N MET A 374 4.86 -28.15 25.53
CA MET A 374 4.18 -26.89 25.81
C MET A 374 4.06 -26.03 24.54
N MET A 375 5.13 -25.95 23.76
CA MET A 375 5.16 -25.23 22.48
C MET A 375 4.17 -25.80 21.46
N GLU A 376 4.14 -27.13 21.33
CA GLU A 376 3.25 -27.83 20.41
C GLU A 376 1.78 -27.61 20.77
N MET A 377 1.43 -27.59 22.06
CA MET A 377 0.07 -27.30 22.50
C MET A 377 -0.38 -25.89 22.09
N ARG A 378 0.50 -24.88 22.19
CA ARG A 378 0.19 -23.51 21.74
C ARG A 378 0.05 -23.42 20.22
N LEU A 379 0.88 -24.14 19.47
CA LEU A 379 0.76 -24.23 18.01
C LEU A 379 -0.54 -24.96 17.59
N ILE A 380 -0.99 -25.95 18.36
CA ILE A 380 -2.28 -26.62 18.18
C ILE A 380 -3.42 -25.61 18.38
N GLU A 381 -3.39 -24.85 19.47
CA GLU A 381 -4.37 -23.79 19.76
C GLU A 381 -4.43 -22.73 18.65
N ALA A 382 -3.27 -22.26 18.18
CA ALA A 382 -3.20 -21.29 17.08
C ALA A 382 -3.82 -21.85 15.78
N THR A 383 -3.57 -23.14 15.51
CA THR A 383 -4.17 -23.82 14.34
C THR A 383 -5.68 -23.95 14.48
N ALA A 384 -6.16 -24.30 15.68
CA ALA A 384 -7.58 -24.40 15.97
C ALA A 384 -8.30 -23.04 15.87
N SER A 385 -7.61 -21.96 16.24
CA SER A 385 -8.11 -20.58 16.20
C SER A 385 -8.11 -19.96 14.79
N GLY A 386 -7.60 -20.68 13.78
CA GLY A 386 -7.70 -20.29 12.38
C GLY A 386 -6.38 -19.95 11.69
N ASN A 387 -5.22 -20.17 12.33
CA ASN A 387 -3.92 -20.01 11.65
C ASN A 387 -3.52 -21.30 10.89
N PRO A 388 -3.57 -21.35 9.55
CA PRO A 388 -3.30 -22.57 8.80
C PRO A 388 -1.80 -22.90 8.69
N HIS A 389 -0.90 -21.97 9.03
CA HIS A 389 0.54 -22.10 8.79
C HIS A 389 1.27 -22.91 9.88
N SER A 390 0.69 -22.98 11.08
CA SER A 390 1.21 -23.78 12.21
C SER A 390 0.98 -25.28 12.05
N TYR A 391 -0.06 -25.70 11.31
CA TYR A 391 -0.45 -27.12 11.14
C TYR A 391 0.71 -28.03 10.69
N VAL A 392 1.54 -27.55 9.76
CA VAL A 392 2.63 -28.36 9.19
C VAL A 392 3.62 -28.81 10.27
N THR A 393 3.87 -27.97 11.27
CA THR A 393 4.82 -28.25 12.36
C THR A 393 4.29 -29.32 13.32
N ILE A 394 2.98 -29.29 13.61
CA ILE A 394 2.33 -30.10 14.65
C ILE A 394 1.66 -31.39 14.13
N HIS A 395 1.67 -31.65 12.82
CA HIS A 395 0.88 -32.75 12.24
C HIS A 395 1.25 -34.14 12.79
N GLN A 396 2.52 -34.36 13.15
CA GLN A 396 2.99 -35.61 13.74
C GLN A 396 2.41 -35.78 15.15
N THR A 397 2.54 -34.75 15.97
CA THR A 397 1.97 -34.70 17.33
C THR A 397 0.47 -34.93 17.30
N LEU A 398 -0.27 -34.27 16.40
CA LEU A 398 -1.72 -34.45 16.26
C LEU A 398 -2.14 -35.89 15.96
N ASN A 399 -1.29 -36.68 15.30
CA ASN A 399 -1.57 -38.07 15.00
C ASN A 399 -1.28 -39.01 16.18
N GLU A 400 -0.43 -38.61 17.10
CA GLU A 400 0.00 -39.39 18.28
C GLU A 400 -0.79 -39.05 19.55
N ILE A 401 -1.45 -37.88 19.59
CA ILE A 401 -2.29 -37.46 20.71
C ILE A 401 -3.43 -38.45 20.94
N ALA A 402 -3.63 -38.84 22.20
CA ALA A 402 -4.70 -39.73 22.61
C ALA A 402 -6.09 -39.07 22.48
N ASP A 403 -7.11 -39.88 22.17
CA ASP A 403 -8.50 -39.44 22.08
C ASP A 403 -8.95 -38.74 23.37
N GLY A 404 -9.64 -37.60 23.24
CA GLY A 404 -10.26 -36.89 24.37
C GLY A 404 -9.33 -35.96 25.16
N VAL A 405 -8.05 -35.83 24.78
CA VAL A 405 -7.11 -34.89 25.40
C VAL A 405 -7.35 -33.45 24.93
N LEU A 406 -7.70 -33.27 23.65
CA LEU A 406 -7.92 -31.95 23.06
C LEU A 406 -9.31 -31.40 23.37
N PRO A 407 -9.46 -30.07 23.54
CA PRO A 407 -10.76 -29.42 23.63
C PRO A 407 -11.68 -29.75 22.44
N ALA A 408 -12.96 -29.97 22.70
CA ALA A 408 -13.93 -30.41 21.69
C ALA A 408 -14.06 -29.43 20.51
N ASP A 409 -14.02 -28.12 20.80
CA ASP A 409 -14.14 -27.05 19.80
C ASP A 409 -12.97 -27.04 18.81
N TRP A 410 -11.80 -27.53 19.22
CA TRP A 410 -10.59 -27.51 18.39
C TRP A 410 -10.57 -28.65 17.38
N ILE A 411 -11.27 -29.75 17.66
CA ILE A 411 -11.19 -30.99 16.87
C ILE A 411 -11.66 -30.75 15.42
N TYR A 412 -12.75 -30.02 15.21
CA TYR A 412 -13.28 -29.78 13.87
C TYR A 412 -12.36 -28.89 13.00
N PRO A 413 -11.90 -27.70 13.47
CA PRO A 413 -10.92 -26.89 12.75
C PRO A 413 -9.62 -27.65 12.44
N LEU A 414 -9.08 -28.41 13.40
CA LEU A 414 -7.86 -29.20 13.22
C LEU A 414 -8.05 -30.31 12.18
N ALA A 415 -9.19 -31.02 12.23
CA ALA A 415 -9.53 -32.03 11.25
C ALA A 415 -9.74 -31.42 9.85
N GLN A 416 -10.31 -30.21 9.75
CA GLN A 416 -10.46 -29.48 8.50
C GLN A 416 -9.09 -29.08 7.91
N ALA A 417 -8.17 -28.58 8.74
CA ALA A 417 -6.80 -28.26 8.35
C ALA A 417 -6.09 -29.53 7.82
N ALA A 418 -6.22 -30.65 8.53
CA ALA A 418 -5.67 -31.94 8.10
C ALA A 418 -6.26 -32.43 6.77
N ALA A 419 -7.57 -32.31 6.60
CA ALA A 419 -8.25 -32.70 5.36
C ALA A 419 -7.83 -31.84 4.16
N SER A 420 -7.55 -30.54 4.37
CA SER A 420 -7.05 -29.62 3.34
C SER A 420 -5.68 -30.03 2.80
N LYS A 421 -4.82 -30.60 3.67
CA LYS A 421 -3.48 -31.11 3.33
C LYS A 421 -3.46 -32.58 2.92
N GLN A 422 -4.63 -33.22 2.81
CA GLN A 422 -4.76 -34.66 2.47
C GLN A 422 -4.13 -35.61 3.51
N HIS A 423 -3.96 -35.17 4.75
CA HIS A 423 -3.44 -36.01 5.84
C HIS A 423 -4.58 -36.86 6.41
N HIS A 424 -4.96 -37.90 5.66
CA HIS A 424 -6.13 -38.71 5.95
C HIS A 424 -6.08 -39.41 7.32
N ASP A 425 -4.91 -39.89 7.75
CA ASP A 425 -4.76 -40.59 9.03
C ASP A 425 -5.00 -39.66 10.22
N THR A 426 -4.47 -38.44 10.17
CA THR A 426 -4.68 -37.41 11.22
C THR A 426 -6.16 -37.03 11.33
N VAL A 427 -6.89 -36.91 10.22
CA VAL A 427 -8.35 -36.64 10.27
C VAL A 427 -9.08 -37.77 11.01
N LEU A 428 -8.73 -39.02 10.73
CA LEU A 428 -9.38 -40.17 11.37
C LEU A 428 -9.00 -40.28 12.84
N ALA A 429 -7.74 -39.98 13.20
CA ALA A 429 -7.29 -39.94 14.58
C ALA A 429 -8.04 -38.87 15.40
N LEU A 430 -8.10 -37.64 14.89
CA LEU A 430 -8.74 -36.51 15.59
C LEU A 430 -10.25 -36.70 15.79
N THR A 431 -10.93 -37.31 14.83
CA THR A 431 -12.39 -37.49 14.87
C THR A 431 -12.83 -38.81 15.53
N ARG A 432 -11.88 -39.68 15.89
CA ARG A 432 -12.17 -40.97 16.50
C ARG A 432 -12.84 -40.79 17.86
N ASN A 433 -13.88 -41.56 18.12
CA ASN A 433 -14.61 -41.55 19.40
C ASN A 433 -15.10 -40.16 19.85
N PHE A 434 -15.22 -39.18 18.95
CA PHE A 434 -15.63 -37.82 19.31
C PHE A 434 -17.00 -37.79 20.01
N ALA A 435 -18.00 -38.49 19.47
CA ALA A 435 -19.32 -38.59 20.11
C ALA A 435 -19.33 -39.37 21.43
N LYS A 436 -18.28 -40.14 21.74
CA LYS A 436 -18.15 -40.84 23.03
C LYS A 436 -17.66 -39.88 24.11
N HIS A 437 -16.69 -39.03 23.78
CA HIS A 437 -16.12 -38.04 24.71
C HIS A 437 -16.98 -36.77 24.82
N HIS A 438 -17.68 -36.40 23.74
CA HIS A 438 -18.53 -35.20 23.69
C HIS A 438 -19.90 -35.50 23.05
N PRO A 439 -20.82 -36.16 23.78
CA PRO A 439 -22.08 -36.68 23.22
C PRO A 439 -23.08 -35.65 22.70
N GLU A 440 -23.00 -34.39 23.16
CA GLU A 440 -23.95 -33.31 22.82
C GLU A 440 -23.33 -32.18 21.99
N HIS A 441 -22.09 -32.37 21.50
CA HIS A 441 -21.37 -31.31 20.81
C HIS A 441 -21.95 -31.02 19.41
N PRO A 442 -22.11 -29.74 19.00
CA PRO A 442 -22.67 -29.38 17.70
C PRO A 442 -21.91 -30.01 16.51
N HIS A 443 -20.58 -30.04 16.59
CA HIS A 443 -19.71 -30.55 15.51
C HIS A 443 -19.66 -32.08 15.37
N ILE A 444 -20.49 -32.87 16.08
CA ILE A 444 -20.52 -34.32 15.91
C ILE A 444 -20.76 -34.68 14.44
N VAL A 445 -21.82 -34.12 13.83
CA VAL A 445 -22.20 -34.47 12.46
C VAL A 445 -21.12 -34.01 11.47
N ASP A 446 -20.53 -32.83 11.70
CA ASP A 446 -19.50 -32.27 10.85
C ASP A 446 -18.19 -33.08 10.89
N ASN A 447 -17.75 -33.49 12.08
CA ASN A 447 -16.58 -34.34 12.28
C ASN A 447 -16.75 -35.69 11.58
N TYR A 448 -17.83 -36.42 11.85
CA TYR A 448 -18.04 -37.74 11.23
C TYR A 448 -18.29 -37.66 9.73
N PHE A 449 -18.92 -36.60 9.23
CA PHE A 449 -19.03 -36.37 7.80
C PHE A 449 -17.65 -36.17 7.15
N LEU A 450 -16.76 -35.43 7.80
CA LEU A 450 -15.38 -35.26 7.35
C LEU A 450 -14.58 -36.58 7.39
N SER A 451 -14.74 -37.39 8.44
CA SER A 451 -14.15 -38.73 8.53
C SER A 451 -14.63 -39.64 7.40
N ALA A 452 -15.94 -39.64 7.10
CA ALA A 452 -16.51 -40.43 6.02
C ALA A 452 -15.95 -40.05 4.65
N ARG A 453 -15.84 -38.75 4.36
CA ARG A 453 -15.21 -38.27 3.10
C ARG A 453 -13.74 -38.68 3.02
N THR A 454 -13.04 -38.65 4.15
CA THR A 454 -11.64 -39.09 4.23
C THR A 454 -11.49 -40.58 3.99
N LEU A 455 -12.35 -41.43 4.57
CA LEU A 455 -12.38 -42.87 4.30
C LEU A 455 -12.60 -43.17 2.81
N ALA A 456 -13.53 -42.47 2.17
CA ALA A 456 -13.79 -42.62 0.74
C ALA A 456 -12.57 -42.23 -0.11
N LYS A 457 -11.83 -41.18 0.27
CA LYS A 457 -10.59 -40.79 -0.43
C LYS A 457 -9.45 -41.78 -0.21
N LYS A 458 -9.39 -42.43 0.95
CA LYS A 458 -8.41 -43.49 1.26
C LYS A 458 -8.73 -44.81 0.54
N GLY A 459 -9.92 -44.95 -0.04
CA GLY A 459 -10.37 -46.15 -0.75
C GLY A 459 -11.27 -47.07 0.09
N ASP A 460 -11.51 -46.75 1.36
CA ASP A 460 -12.41 -47.49 2.26
C ASP A 460 -13.89 -47.09 1.99
N LEU A 461 -14.38 -47.37 0.77
CA LEU A 461 -15.71 -46.97 0.32
C LEU A 461 -16.82 -47.56 1.20
N ASP A 462 -16.73 -48.84 1.57
CA ASP A 462 -17.75 -49.51 2.38
C ASP A 462 -17.90 -48.89 3.78
N LYS A 463 -16.77 -48.62 4.46
CA LYS A 463 -16.78 -47.96 5.78
C LYS A 463 -17.31 -46.55 5.69
N SER A 464 -16.98 -45.82 4.60
CA SER A 464 -17.52 -44.49 4.34
C SER A 464 -19.05 -44.53 4.19
N GLN A 465 -19.58 -45.45 3.37
CA GLN A 465 -21.02 -45.60 3.17
C GLN A 465 -21.73 -45.97 4.48
N GLN A 466 -21.20 -46.94 5.23
CA GLN A 466 -21.76 -47.33 6.53
C GLN A 466 -21.81 -46.15 7.52
N LEU A 467 -20.75 -45.35 7.59
CA LEU A 467 -20.69 -44.19 8.47
C LEU A 467 -21.72 -43.11 8.07
N LEU A 468 -21.87 -42.82 6.78
CA LEU A 468 -22.87 -41.84 6.28
C LEU A 468 -24.32 -42.32 6.54
N GLN A 469 -24.59 -43.62 6.37
CA GLN A 469 -25.90 -44.20 6.67
C GLN A 469 -26.24 -44.11 8.17
N GLN A 470 -25.28 -44.42 9.04
CA GLN A 470 -25.45 -44.27 10.49
C GLN A 470 -25.71 -42.81 10.88
N LEU A 471 -25.00 -41.88 10.25
CA LEU A 471 -25.15 -40.43 10.48
C LEU A 471 -26.56 -39.95 10.12
N LEU A 472 -27.10 -40.37 8.96
CA LEU A 472 -28.46 -40.03 8.53
C LEU A 472 -29.54 -40.68 9.42
N LYS A 473 -29.32 -41.91 9.86
CA LYS A 473 -30.26 -42.60 10.75
C LYS A 473 -30.35 -41.91 12.12
N ARG A 474 -29.21 -41.43 12.64
CA ARG A 474 -29.12 -40.81 13.96
C ARG A 474 -29.46 -39.32 13.97
N TYR A 475 -29.19 -38.60 12.88
CA TYR A 475 -29.42 -37.15 12.74
C TYR A 475 -30.16 -36.80 11.44
N PRO A 476 -31.43 -37.20 11.29
CA PRO A 476 -32.19 -37.03 10.05
C PRO A 476 -32.46 -35.57 9.69
N ASP A 477 -32.61 -34.70 10.70
CA ASP A 477 -33.01 -33.28 10.54
C ASP A 477 -31.81 -32.31 10.58
N HIS A 478 -30.57 -32.81 10.56
CA HIS A 478 -29.39 -31.95 10.59
C HIS A 478 -29.26 -31.11 9.31
N THR A 479 -28.71 -29.90 9.42
CA THR A 479 -28.52 -28.97 8.28
C THR A 479 -27.76 -29.60 7.10
N LYS A 480 -26.83 -30.51 7.39
CA LYS A 480 -26.06 -31.26 6.39
C LYS A 480 -26.70 -32.56 5.89
N ALA A 481 -27.89 -32.96 6.35
CA ALA A 481 -28.51 -34.23 5.98
C ALA A 481 -28.66 -34.40 4.45
N THR A 482 -29.07 -33.35 3.74
CA THR A 482 -29.16 -33.36 2.27
C THR A 482 -27.79 -33.58 1.60
N GLN A 483 -26.72 -32.97 2.13
CA GLN A 483 -25.36 -33.14 1.62
C GLN A 483 -24.83 -34.55 1.87
N ILE A 484 -25.15 -35.13 3.02
CA ILE A 484 -24.80 -36.50 3.40
C ILE A 484 -25.49 -37.50 2.46
N ARG A 485 -26.80 -37.35 2.18
CA ARG A 485 -27.54 -38.20 1.22
C ARG A 485 -26.90 -38.17 -0.17
N ARG A 486 -26.63 -36.98 -0.71
CA ARG A 486 -26.01 -36.82 -2.02
C ARG A 486 -24.62 -37.47 -2.08
N THR A 487 -23.83 -37.34 -1.02
CA THR A 487 -22.50 -37.96 -0.96
C THR A 487 -22.60 -39.49 -0.92
N LEU A 488 -23.56 -40.03 -0.17
CA LEU A 488 -23.83 -41.46 -0.10
C LEU A 488 -24.25 -42.03 -1.47
N GLU A 489 -25.18 -41.36 -2.18
CA GLU A 489 -25.60 -41.76 -3.53
C GLU A 489 -24.42 -41.82 -4.52
N LEU A 490 -23.55 -40.79 -4.49
CA LEU A 490 -22.36 -40.75 -5.35
C LEU A 490 -21.37 -41.88 -5.05
N LEU A 491 -21.22 -42.25 -3.78
CA LEU A 491 -20.36 -43.36 -3.39
C LEU A 491 -20.95 -44.71 -3.81
N GLN A 492 -22.26 -44.88 -3.72
CA GLN A 492 -22.96 -46.10 -4.16
C GLN A 492 -22.87 -46.31 -5.67
N GLN A 493 -22.98 -45.24 -6.45
CA GLN A 493 -22.74 -45.29 -7.90
C GLN A 493 -21.29 -45.68 -8.22
N ARG A 494 -20.32 -45.12 -7.49
CA ARG A 494 -18.90 -45.47 -7.68
C ARG A 494 -18.60 -46.92 -7.31
N SER A 495 -19.18 -47.45 -6.23
CA SER A 495 -19.01 -48.86 -5.87
C SER A 495 -19.74 -49.82 -6.81
N ALA A 496 -20.73 -49.37 -7.58
CA ALA A 496 -21.41 -50.17 -8.59
C ALA A 496 -20.67 -50.22 -9.93
N HIS A 497 -19.66 -49.36 -10.12
CA HIS A 497 -18.85 -49.24 -11.34
C HIS A 497 -17.37 -49.62 -11.15
N ALA A 498 -16.95 -49.88 -9.91
CA ALA A 498 -15.67 -50.50 -9.56
C ALA A 498 -15.86 -52.01 -9.46
#